data_AF-A0A2A6CG87-F1
#
_entry.id   AF-A0A2A6CG87-F1
#
_cell.length_a   1.000
_cell.length_b   1.000
_cell.length_c   1.000
_cell.angle_alpha   90.00
_cell.angle_beta   90.00
_cell.angle_gamma   90.00
#
_symmetry.space_group_name_H-M   'P 1'
#
loop_
_entity.id
_entity.type
_entity.pdbx_description
1 polymer ?
#
loop_
_entity_poly.entity_id
_entity_poly.type
_entity_poly.pdbx_seq_one_letter_code
_entity_poly.pdbx_strand_id
1 'polypeptide(L)'
;MAVRPVIVGVCGGVAAGKNLFTRSLLSRLRSRGRSVEEVDMITANTIKDNQMDCYVMRGMTLFTDQPRNFFDLKIFLDVDADIRLTRILSTATTFDEMRRILTRYQSLTRPYHIQAVLKQRPLADICFNGSFQEKDVDSTSLRILQLMKNGKNKIEEEPDDDDYTRSL
;
A
#
# COMPACT_ATOMS: atom_id res chain seq x y z
N MET A 1 -7.26 -9.85 24.27
CA MET A 1 -7.07 -8.45 23.81
C MET A 1 -7.23 -8.40 22.32
N ALA A 2 -8.00 -7.45 21.80
CA ALA A 2 -8.14 -7.23 20.36
C ALA A 2 -6.87 -6.53 19.85
N VAL A 3 -6.22 -7.12 18.85
CA VAL A 3 -5.04 -6.51 18.22
C VAL A 3 -5.53 -5.73 17.00
N ARG A 4 -5.19 -4.43 16.93
CA ARG A 4 -5.50 -3.62 15.75
C ARG A 4 -4.77 -4.21 14.53
N PRO A 5 -5.44 -4.43 13.40
CA PRO A 5 -4.78 -4.90 12.18
C PRO A 5 -3.77 -3.87 11.67
N VAL A 6 -2.68 -4.35 11.06
CA VAL A 6 -1.74 -3.48 10.33
C VAL A 6 -2.35 -3.07 8.98
N ILE A 7 -2.37 -1.79 8.66
CA ILE A 7 -2.92 -1.25 7.41
C ILE A 7 -1.78 -0.80 6.49
N VAL A 8 -1.65 -1.46 5.33
CA VAL A 8 -0.58 -1.20 4.35
C VAL A 8 -1.18 -0.62 3.07
N GLY A 9 -0.62 0.49 2.58
CA GLY A 9 -1.02 1.09 1.32
C GLY A 9 0.05 0.94 0.25
N VAL A 10 -0.34 0.50 -0.96
CA VAL A 10 0.54 0.32 -2.12
C VAL A 10 0.09 1.23 -3.27
N CYS A 11 0.90 2.23 -3.56
CA CYS A 11 0.70 3.25 -4.60
C CYS A 11 1.70 3.13 -5.75
N GLY A 12 1.39 3.81 -6.87
CA GLY A 12 2.24 3.85 -8.05
C GLY A 12 1.44 4.03 -9.34
N GLY A 13 2.13 4.30 -10.45
CA GLY A 13 1.50 4.51 -11.77
C GLY A 13 0.81 3.26 -12.34
N VAL A 14 0.01 3.45 -13.39
CA VAL A 14 -0.52 2.32 -14.20
C VAL A 14 0.67 1.50 -14.72
N ALA A 15 0.57 0.17 -14.61
CA ALA A 15 1.63 -0.80 -14.96
C ALA A 15 2.96 -0.68 -14.17
N ALA A 16 2.95 0.00 -13.01
CA ALA A 16 4.08 0.00 -12.08
C ALA A 16 4.31 -1.37 -11.39
N GLY A 17 3.39 -2.32 -11.53
CA GLY A 17 3.50 -3.66 -10.93
C GLY A 17 2.76 -3.82 -9.60
N LYS A 18 1.92 -2.86 -9.20
CA LYS A 18 1.19 -2.87 -7.92
C LYS A 18 0.42 -4.17 -7.67
N ASN A 19 -0.31 -4.69 -8.67
CA ASN A 19 -1.09 -5.92 -8.53
C ASN A 19 -0.17 -7.12 -8.23
N LEU A 20 0.92 -7.24 -8.98
CA LEU A 20 1.89 -8.31 -8.80
C LEU A 20 2.57 -8.20 -7.43
N PHE A 21 3.03 -7.01 -7.05
CA PHE A 21 3.64 -6.76 -5.74
C PHE A 21 2.68 -7.12 -4.60
N THR A 22 1.44 -6.62 -4.66
CA THR A 22 0.40 -6.88 -3.65
C THR A 22 0.14 -8.38 -3.52
N ARG A 23 -0.05 -9.09 -4.64
CA ARG A 23 -0.27 -10.54 -4.64
C ARG A 23 0.91 -11.30 -4.05
N SER A 24 2.14 -10.94 -4.46
CA SER A 24 3.36 -11.56 -3.92
C SER A 24 3.50 -11.31 -2.43
N LEU A 25 3.22 -10.08 -1.96
CA LEU A 25 3.27 -9.71 -0.55
C LEU A 25 2.25 -10.48 0.29
N LEU A 26 1.00 -10.56 -0.18
CA LEU A 26 -0.06 -11.32 0.50
C LEU A 26 0.31 -12.81 0.58
N SER A 27 0.78 -13.41 -0.52
CA SER A 27 1.25 -14.79 -0.53
C SER A 27 2.37 -15.02 0.48
N ARG A 28 3.31 -14.06 0.56
CA ARG A 28 4.48 -14.11 1.43
C ARG A 28 4.16 -13.90 2.91
N LEU A 29 3.09 -13.17 3.22
CA LEU A 29 2.57 -13.02 4.59
C LEU A 29 1.77 -14.26 5.01
N ARG A 30 0.94 -14.81 4.12
CA ARG A 30 0.20 -16.06 4.36
C ARG A 30 1.13 -17.25 4.61
N SER A 31 2.21 -17.37 3.84
CA SER A 31 3.22 -18.42 4.06
C SER A 31 3.94 -18.30 5.40
N ARG A 32 3.86 -17.13 6.06
CA ARG A 32 4.37 -16.90 7.43
C ARG A 32 3.26 -16.99 8.49
N GLY A 33 2.13 -17.61 8.15
CA GLY A 33 1.02 -17.88 9.07
C GLY A 33 0.21 -16.65 9.46
N ARG A 34 0.18 -15.60 8.63
CA ARG A 34 -0.60 -14.39 8.88
C ARG A 34 -1.93 -14.37 8.13
N SER A 35 -2.99 -13.94 8.80
CA SER A 35 -4.29 -13.67 8.17
C SER A 35 -4.23 -12.30 7.49
N VAL A 36 -4.29 -12.29 6.16
CA VAL A 36 -4.17 -11.07 5.37
C VAL A 36 -5.12 -11.03 4.18
N GLU A 37 -5.59 -9.83 3.88
CA GLU A 37 -6.57 -9.58 2.83
C GLU A 37 -6.26 -8.31 2.04
N GLU A 38 -6.59 -8.32 0.76
CA GLU A 38 -6.63 -7.10 -0.05
C GLU A 38 -8.01 -6.48 0.05
N VAL A 39 -8.10 -5.21 0.41
CA VAL A 39 -9.37 -4.49 0.55
C VAL A 39 -9.33 -3.16 -0.17
N ASP A 40 -10.50 -2.66 -0.56
CA ASP A 40 -10.65 -1.30 -1.07
C ASP A 40 -10.80 -0.28 0.08
N MET A 41 -10.79 1.01 -0.29
CA MET A 41 -10.87 2.11 0.66
C MET A 41 -12.20 2.16 1.43
N ILE A 42 -13.29 1.77 0.76
CA ILE A 42 -14.63 1.81 1.35
C ILE A 42 -14.73 0.75 2.44
N THR A 43 -14.29 -0.46 2.12
CA THR A 43 -14.27 -1.60 3.04
C THR A 43 -13.34 -1.32 4.21
N ALA A 44 -12.17 -0.72 3.96
CA ALA A 44 -11.20 -0.40 5.00
C ALA A 44 -11.77 0.49 6.12
N ASN A 45 -12.66 1.43 5.79
CA ASN A 45 -13.32 2.28 6.78
C ASN A 45 -14.37 1.55 7.64
N THR A 46 -14.72 0.33 7.28
CA THR A 46 -15.72 -0.51 7.99
C THR A 46 -15.09 -1.68 8.75
N ILE A 47 -13.77 -1.83 8.66
CA ILE A 47 -13.04 -2.92 9.32
C ILE A 47 -13.13 -2.71 10.84
N LYS A 48 -13.66 -3.73 11.53
CA LYS A 48 -13.62 -3.82 12.99
C LYS A 48 -12.30 -4.43 13.42
N ASP A 49 -11.83 -4.05 14.60
CA ASP A 49 -10.71 -4.73 15.24
C ASP A 49 -10.97 -6.25 15.31
N ASN A 50 -9.90 -7.05 15.20
CA ASN A 50 -9.89 -8.50 15.50
C ASN A 50 -10.24 -9.51 14.37
N GLN A 51 -10.32 -9.14 13.07
CA GLN A 51 -10.56 -10.11 11.98
C GLN A 51 -9.31 -10.60 11.22
N MET A 52 -8.32 -9.72 11.00
CA MET A 52 -7.10 -10.04 10.24
C MET A 52 -5.87 -9.48 10.93
N ASP A 53 -4.70 -10.07 10.67
CA ASP A 53 -3.42 -9.50 11.11
C ASP A 53 -3.05 -8.26 10.28
N CYS A 54 -3.36 -8.25 8.97
CA CYS A 54 -3.04 -7.13 8.08
C CYS A 54 -3.97 -6.98 6.88
N TYR A 55 -4.29 -5.73 6.55
CA TYR A 55 -5.01 -5.34 5.35
C TYR A 55 -4.08 -4.59 4.40
N VAL A 56 -4.10 -4.99 3.13
CA VAL A 56 -3.32 -4.34 2.07
C VAL A 56 -4.27 -3.64 1.10
N MET A 57 -4.02 -2.37 0.86
CA MET A 57 -4.82 -1.53 -0.04
C MET A 57 -3.96 -1.14 -1.23
N ARG A 58 -4.54 -1.20 -2.43
CA ARG A 58 -3.83 -0.86 -3.67
C ARG A 58 -4.57 0.23 -4.42
N GLY A 59 -3.82 1.23 -4.87
CA GLY A 59 -4.39 2.33 -5.64
C GLY A 59 -3.35 3.13 -6.41
N MET A 60 -3.81 4.11 -7.19
CA MET A 60 -2.93 5.12 -7.76
C MET A 60 -2.79 6.32 -6.82
N THR A 61 -3.83 6.58 -6.03
CA THR A 61 -3.91 7.72 -5.13
C THR A 61 -4.56 7.30 -3.80
N LEU A 62 -3.75 6.82 -2.86
CA LEU A 62 -4.23 6.38 -1.54
C LEU A 62 -3.77 7.30 -0.40
N PHE A 63 -2.63 7.96 -0.54
CA PHE A 63 -1.94 8.61 0.58
C PHE A 63 -2.38 10.05 0.83
N THR A 64 -3.14 10.63 -0.09
CA THR A 64 -3.73 11.97 0.06
C THR A 64 -5.12 11.84 0.68
N ASP A 65 -5.52 12.87 1.43
CA ASP A 65 -6.88 13.01 1.96
C ASP A 65 -7.30 11.96 3.01
N GLN A 66 -6.34 11.18 3.52
CA GLN A 66 -6.53 10.24 4.62
C GLN A 66 -6.07 10.84 5.95
N PRO A 67 -6.64 10.40 7.09
CA PRO A 67 -6.08 10.72 8.40
C PRO A 67 -4.59 10.36 8.48
N ARG A 68 -3.79 11.21 9.15
CA ARG A 68 -2.32 11.10 9.21
C ARG A 68 -1.83 9.68 9.56
N ASN A 69 -2.56 8.98 10.42
CA ASN A 69 -2.21 7.66 10.96
C ASN A 69 -3.08 6.53 10.40
N PHE A 70 -3.71 6.71 9.23
CA PHE A 70 -4.53 5.67 8.63
C PHE A 70 -3.70 4.46 8.16
N PHE A 71 -2.55 4.71 7.52
CA PHE A 71 -1.63 3.66 7.09
C PHE A 71 -0.48 3.50 8.07
N ASP A 72 -0.19 2.25 8.44
CA ASP A 72 0.99 1.85 9.20
C ASP A 72 2.24 1.72 8.33
N LEU A 73 2.05 1.46 7.03
CA LEU A 73 3.12 1.41 6.04
C LEU A 73 2.63 1.86 4.67
N LYS A 74 3.28 2.87 4.10
CA LYS A 74 3.01 3.41 2.77
C LYS A 74 4.13 3.02 1.81
N ILE A 75 3.77 2.31 0.75
CA ILE A 75 4.70 1.79 -0.26
C ILE A 75 4.41 2.44 -1.61
N PHE A 76 5.44 2.94 -2.28
CA PHE A 76 5.32 3.51 -3.63
C PHE A 76 6.21 2.75 -4.61
N LEU A 77 5.61 2.31 -5.72
CA LEU A 77 6.33 1.70 -6.85
C LEU A 77 6.64 2.78 -7.89
N ASP A 78 7.87 3.30 -7.85
CA ASP A 78 8.37 4.34 -8.75
C ASP A 78 9.06 3.71 -9.96
N VAL A 79 8.26 3.36 -10.96
CA VAL A 79 8.75 2.79 -12.21
C VAL A 79 8.67 3.85 -13.30
N ASP A 80 9.74 3.99 -14.07
CA ASP A 80 9.82 4.94 -15.18
C ASP A 80 8.68 4.77 -16.18
N ALA A 81 8.29 5.89 -16.77
CA ALA A 81 7.08 5.98 -17.58
C ALA A 81 7.16 5.18 -18.88
N ASP A 82 8.36 5.06 -19.46
CA ASP A 82 8.68 4.24 -20.64
C ASP A 82 8.59 2.74 -20.35
N ILE A 83 9.11 2.27 -19.21
CA ILE A 83 8.98 0.88 -18.75
C ILE A 83 7.50 0.55 -18.54
N ARG A 84 6.76 1.44 -17.87
CA ARG A 84 5.31 1.26 -17.63
C ARG A 84 4.52 1.25 -18.94
N LEU A 85 4.81 2.17 -19.86
CA LEU A 85 4.15 2.21 -21.15
C LEU A 85 4.44 0.95 -21.97
N THR A 86 5.70 0.51 -22.01
CA THR A 86 6.12 -0.73 -22.70
C THR A 86 5.34 -1.93 -22.19
N ARG A 87 5.17 -2.07 -20.87
CA ARG A 87 4.38 -3.14 -20.25
C ARG A 87 2.90 -3.15 -20.68
N ILE A 88 2.30 -1.98 -20.86
CA ILE A 88 0.90 -1.88 -21.30
C ILE A 88 0.82 -2.17 -22.80
N LEU A 89 1.75 -1.64 -23.59
CA LEU A 89 1.79 -1.90 -25.03
C LEU A 89 2.00 -3.39 -25.33
N SER A 90 2.77 -4.11 -24.51
CA SER A 90 2.95 -5.56 -24.66
C SER A 90 1.67 -6.38 -24.42
N THR A 91 0.59 -5.79 -23.88
CA THR A 91 -0.70 -6.47 -23.77
C THR A 91 -1.60 -6.26 -24.98
N ALA A 92 -1.23 -5.38 -25.91
CA ALA A 92 -2.00 -5.15 -27.13
C ALA A 92 -1.80 -6.33 -28.09
N THR A 93 -2.90 -6.84 -28.64
CA THR A 93 -2.90 -7.92 -29.63
C THR A 93 -3.11 -7.38 -31.05
N THR A 94 -3.64 -6.15 -31.15
CA THR A 94 -3.93 -5.49 -32.43
C THR A 94 -3.35 -4.07 -32.49
N PHE A 95 -3.21 -3.55 -33.71
CA PHE A 95 -2.77 -2.18 -33.95
C PHE A 95 -3.76 -1.14 -33.38
N ASP A 96 -5.06 -1.38 -33.48
CA ASP A 96 -6.08 -0.46 -32.96
C ASP A 96 -6.08 -0.40 -31.43
N GLU A 97 -5.86 -1.53 -30.74
CA GLU A 97 -5.64 -1.55 -29.29
C GLU A 97 -4.40 -0.74 -28.91
N MET A 98 -3.30 -0.91 -29.65
CA MET A 98 -2.08 -0.14 -29.44
C MET A 98 -2.34 1.36 -29.58
N ARG A 99 -3.04 1.79 -30.64
CA ARG A 99 -3.42 3.20 -30.84
C ARG A 99 -4.30 3.73 -29.71
N ARG A 100 -5.26 2.95 -29.22
CA ARG A 100 -6.11 3.32 -28.07
C ARG A 100 -5.29 3.48 -26.79
N ILE A 101 -4.35 2.57 -26.51
CA ILE A 101 -3.44 2.66 -25.37
C ILE A 101 -2.60 3.94 -25.45
N LEU A 102 -1.99 4.21 -26.60
CA LEU A 102 -1.16 5.41 -26.81
C LEU A 102 -1.98 6.70 -26.65
N THR A 103 -3.17 6.74 -27.26
CA THR A 103 -4.08 7.89 -27.17
C THR A 103 -4.45 8.17 -25.71
N ARG A 104 -4.87 7.14 -24.97
CA ARG A 104 -5.20 7.26 -23.54
C ARG A 104 -3.99 7.63 -22.69
N TYR A 105 -2.80 7.12 -23.03
CA TYR A 105 -1.59 7.44 -22.30
C TYR A 105 -1.25 8.93 -22.39
N GLN A 106 -1.32 9.50 -23.60
CA GLN A 106 -1.05 10.90 -23.86
C GLN A 106 -2.10 11.82 -23.25
N SER A 107 -3.40 11.50 -23.42
CA SER A 107 -4.47 12.40 -23.01
C SER A 107 -4.83 12.31 -21.53
N LEU A 108 -4.67 11.15 -20.88
CA LEU A 108 -5.16 10.90 -19.52
C LEU A 108 -4.08 10.34 -18.58
N THR A 109 -3.47 9.20 -18.93
CA THR A 109 -2.64 8.45 -17.97
C THR A 109 -1.40 9.23 -17.54
N ARG A 110 -0.66 9.84 -18.48
CA ARG A 110 0.55 10.61 -18.17
C ARG A 110 0.23 11.92 -17.43
N PRO A 111 -0.73 12.76 -17.89
CA PRO A 111 -1.14 13.95 -17.14
C PRO A 111 -1.57 13.63 -15.70
N TYR A 112 -2.45 12.64 -15.51
CA TYR A 112 -2.91 12.26 -14.17
C TYR A 112 -1.77 11.71 -13.30
N HIS A 113 -0.86 10.93 -13.89
CA HIS A 113 0.29 10.43 -13.15
C HIS A 113 1.15 11.56 -12.60
N ILE A 114 1.46 12.59 -13.39
CA ILE A 114 2.28 13.72 -12.96
C ILE A 114 1.51 14.58 -11.94
N GLN A 115 0.23 14.84 -12.19
CA GLN A 115 -0.56 15.78 -11.41
C GLN A 115 -1.02 15.23 -10.05
N ALA A 116 -1.21 13.92 -9.93
CA ALA A 116 -1.76 13.29 -8.73
C ALA A 116 -0.89 12.13 -8.18
N VAL A 117 -0.55 11.15 -9.03
CA VAL A 117 0.09 9.90 -8.55
C VAL A 117 1.52 10.15 -8.05
N LEU A 118 2.35 10.83 -8.84
CA LEU A 118 3.76 11.07 -8.52
C LEU A 118 3.93 11.93 -7.27
N LYS A 119 2.97 12.83 -6.98
CA LYS A 119 2.96 13.65 -5.76
C LYS A 119 2.84 12.82 -4.48
N GLN A 120 2.44 11.55 -4.56
CA GLN A 120 2.35 10.67 -3.39
C GLN A 120 3.69 9.99 -3.06
N ARG A 121 4.66 9.98 -3.98
CA ARG A 121 6.00 9.42 -3.75
C ARG A 121 6.67 9.94 -2.47
N PRO A 122 6.75 11.25 -2.19
CA PRO A 122 7.38 11.75 -0.96
C PRO A 122 6.62 11.40 0.32
N LEU A 123 5.38 10.91 0.23
CA LEU A 123 4.60 10.48 1.38
C LEU A 123 4.89 9.03 1.77
N ALA A 124 5.63 8.28 0.94
CA ALA A 124 5.86 6.86 1.14
C ALA A 124 6.98 6.58 2.15
N ASP A 125 6.78 5.58 3.00
CA ASP A 125 7.79 5.07 3.92
C ASP A 125 8.81 4.19 3.17
N ILE A 126 8.36 3.49 2.12
CA ILE A 126 9.20 2.68 1.24
C ILE A 126 8.92 3.08 -0.21
N CYS A 127 9.98 3.38 -0.97
CA CYS A 127 9.91 3.64 -2.40
C CYS A 127 10.80 2.65 -3.15
N PHE A 128 10.21 1.86 -4.05
CA PHE A 128 10.95 0.97 -4.94
C PHE A 128 11.19 1.66 -6.28
N ASN A 129 12.45 1.96 -6.57
CA ASN A 129 12.86 2.58 -7.83
C ASN A 129 13.07 1.48 -8.88
N GLY A 130 12.23 1.46 -9.90
CA GLY A 130 12.21 0.43 -10.93
C GLY A 130 11.46 -0.84 -10.51
N SER A 131 11.76 -1.95 -11.20
CA SER A 131 11.06 -3.21 -10.98
C SER A 131 11.49 -3.86 -9.67
N PHE A 132 10.54 -4.09 -8.77
CA PHE A 132 10.80 -4.81 -7.52
C PHE A 132 11.27 -6.24 -7.79
N GLN A 133 12.06 -6.75 -6.86
CA GLN A 133 12.62 -8.09 -6.82
C GLN A 133 11.99 -8.92 -5.68
N GLU A 134 12.26 -10.22 -5.63
CA GLU A 134 11.75 -11.07 -4.57
C GLU A 134 12.20 -10.62 -3.16
N LYS A 135 13.47 -10.18 -3.04
CA LYS A 135 14.01 -9.61 -1.79
C LYS A 135 13.24 -8.39 -1.27
N ASP A 136 12.61 -7.63 -2.17
CA ASP A 136 11.84 -6.43 -1.82
C ASP A 136 10.51 -6.83 -1.18
N VAL A 137 9.88 -7.90 -1.70
CA VAL A 137 8.68 -8.50 -1.09
C VAL A 137 9.03 -9.09 0.27
N ASP A 138 10.18 -9.75 0.39
CA ASP A 138 10.65 -10.31 1.66
C ASP A 138 10.88 -9.25 2.73
N SER A 139 11.71 -8.25 2.43
CA SER A 139 12.00 -7.17 3.37
C SER A 139 10.73 -6.42 3.79
N THR A 140 9.82 -6.17 2.85
CA THR A 140 8.50 -5.57 3.16
C THR A 140 7.70 -6.47 4.10
N SER A 141 7.65 -7.77 3.85
CA SER A 141 6.92 -8.71 4.71
C SER A 141 7.49 -8.79 6.13
N LEU A 142 8.82 -8.73 6.28
CA LEU A 142 9.48 -8.67 7.58
C LEU A 142 9.17 -7.35 8.30
N ARG A 143 9.14 -6.23 7.59
CA ARG A 143 8.77 -4.93 8.15
C ARG A 143 7.34 -4.93 8.68
N ILE A 144 6.40 -5.53 7.95
CA ILE A 144 5.01 -5.69 8.38
C ILE A 144 4.92 -6.55 9.65
N LEU A 145 5.67 -7.65 9.72
CA LEU A 145 5.72 -8.49 10.93
C LEU A 145 6.28 -7.74 12.15
N GLN A 146 7.24 -6.83 11.95
CA GLN A 146 7.73 -5.96 13.04
C GLN A 146 6.64 -5.00 13.51
N LEU A 147 5.90 -4.37 12.59
CA LEU A 147 4.77 -3.50 12.94
C LEU A 147 3.69 -4.25 13.73
N MET A 148 3.38 -5.50 13.36
CA MET A 148 2.46 -6.36 14.09
C MET A 148 2.91 -6.67 15.52
N LYS A 149 4.22 -6.76 15.78
CA LYS A 149 4.77 -6.97 17.13
C LYS A 149 4.74 -5.68 17.94
N ASN A 150 5.18 -4.57 17.35
CA ASN A 150 5.26 -3.28 18.04
C ASN A 150 3.87 -2.71 18.40
N GLY A 151 2.85 -3.01 17.60
CA GLY A 151 1.46 -2.68 17.92
C GLY A 151 0.90 -3.42 19.15
N LYS A 152 1.49 -4.56 19.54
CA LYS A 152 1.13 -5.28 20.77
C LYS A 152 1.76 -4.63 22.01
N ASN A 153 3.00 -4.15 21.90
CA ASN A 153 3.69 -3.49 23.02
C ASN A 153 3.05 -2.13 23.41
N LYS A 154 2.42 -1.42 22.47
CA LYS A 154 1.68 -0.17 22.77
C LYS A 154 0.38 -0.37 23.57
N ILE A 155 -0.14 -1.59 23.64
CA ILE A 155 -1.39 -1.90 24.37
C ILE A 155 -1.08 -2.44 25.78
N GLU A 156 0.18 -2.81 26.06
CA GLU A 156 0.63 -3.27 27.38
C GLU A 156 1.13 -2.14 28.28
N GLU A 157 1.29 -0.91 27.76
CA GLU A 157 1.64 0.30 28.52
C GLU A 157 0.42 1.23 28.65
N GLU A 158 -0.57 0.81 29.44
CA GLU A 158 -1.47 1.72 30.18
C GLU A 158 -2.10 0.89 31.33
N PRO A 159 -1.63 1.11 32.56
CA PRO A 159 -2.49 1.81 33.50
C PRO A 159 -1.77 3.07 33.96
N ASP A 160 -2.30 4.24 33.62
CA ASP A 160 -1.93 5.46 34.33
C ASP A 160 -3.09 5.87 35.22
N ASP A 161 -2.87 5.63 36.50
CA ASP A 161 -3.67 6.02 37.65
C ASP A 161 -3.64 7.55 37.80
N ASP A 162 -4.51 8.25 37.08
CA ASP A 162 -4.85 9.65 37.41
C ASP A 162 -6.09 9.70 38.33
N ASP A 163 -5.96 9.03 39.48
CA ASP A 163 -6.80 9.20 40.66
C ASP A 163 -5.93 9.66 41.82
N TYR A 164 -5.33 10.86 41.79
CA TYR A 164 -4.96 11.57 43.01
C TYR A 164 -4.82 13.08 42.72
N THR A 165 -5.60 13.88 43.45
CA THR A 165 -5.38 15.31 43.75
C THR A 165 -5.95 16.37 42.78
N ARG A 166 -7.27 16.56 42.84
CA ARG A 166 -7.87 17.91 42.83
C ARG A 166 -8.69 18.14 44.10
N SER A 167 -7.97 18.22 45.21
CA SER A 167 -8.33 19.08 46.34
C SER A 167 -7.28 20.17 46.40
N LEU A 168 -7.63 21.37 45.95
CA LEU A 168 -7.22 22.69 46.45
C LEU A 168 -7.95 23.76 45.63
#